data_AF-A0A812H2R0-F1
#
_entry.id   AF-A0A812H2R0-F1
#
_cell.length_a   1.000
_cell.length_b   1.000
_cell.length_c   1.000
_cell.angle_alpha   90.00
_cell.angle_beta   90.00
_cell.angle_gamma   90.00
#
_symmetry.space_group_name_H-M   'P 1'
#
loop_
_entity.id
_entity.type
_entity.pdbx_description
1 polymer ?
#
loop_
_entity_poly.entity_id
_entity_poly.type
_entity_poly.pdbx_seq_one_letter_code
_entity_poly.pdbx_strand_id
1 'polypeptide(L)'
;MELLQRSCALAAIRVLDIIQDMGASFPRLLQNMINVFSVLIGLSWEMCFEHSLEELSEETVHPEAMKLIFTVCAVAIVLPAWRMFIVRRVMHLERKHQERQEAKVKIANGEDPAYTALLKQSPSPPPEELAMKQDLAPKSHRSSGCW
;
A
#
# COMPACT_ATOMS: atom_id res chain seq x y z
N MET A 1 27.87 15.20 -1.98
CA MET A 1 26.70 14.90 -2.83
C MET A 1 25.83 13.79 -2.26
N GLU A 2 26.39 12.66 -1.84
CA GLU A 2 25.68 11.55 -1.16
C GLU A 2 24.76 11.96 0.01
N LEU A 3 25.21 12.89 0.87
CA LEU A 3 24.42 13.37 2.01
C LEU A 3 23.23 14.25 1.61
N LEU A 4 23.35 15.00 0.52
CA LEU A 4 22.28 15.84 0.00
C LEU A 4 21.15 14.98 -0.57
N GLN A 5 21.51 13.94 -1.34
CA GLN A 5 20.54 12.98 -1.88
C GLN A 5 19.78 12.24 -0.77
N ARG A 6 20.49 11.77 0.27
CA ARG A 6 19.87 11.14 1.44
C ARG A 6 18.96 12.09 2.21
N SER A 7 19.34 13.36 2.31
CA SER A 7 18.52 14.39 2.99
C SER A 7 17.26 14.72 2.19
N CYS A 8 17.35 14.83 0.86
CA CYS A 8 16.18 14.99 -0.02
C CYS A 8 15.21 13.81 0.08
N ALA A 9 15.73 12.57 0.14
CA ALA A 9 14.89 11.39 0.34
C ALA A 9 14.16 11.43 1.69
N LEU A 10 14.87 11.76 2.78
CA LEU A 10 14.26 11.90 4.11
C LEU A 10 13.23 13.03 4.16
N ALA A 11 13.48 14.14 3.48
CA ALA A 11 12.52 15.24 3.37
C ALA A 11 11.26 14.82 2.59
N ALA A 12 11.42 14.09 1.49
CA ALA A 12 10.30 13.56 0.70
C ALA A 12 9.46 12.55 1.51
N ILE A 13 10.11 11.68 2.28
CA ILE A 13 9.43 10.75 3.20
C ILE A 13 8.61 11.52 4.23
N ARG A 14 9.17 12.57 4.84
CA ARG A 14 8.44 13.41 5.82
C ARG A 14 7.25 14.14 5.23
N VAL A 15 7.37 14.61 3.98
CA VAL A 15 6.24 15.21 3.27
C VAL A 15 5.16 14.17 3.02
N LEU A 16 5.53 12.94 2.66
CA LEU A 16 4.60 11.83 2.48
C LEU A 16 3.87 11.48 3.79
N ASP A 17 4.59 11.43 4.91
CA ASP A 17 4.01 11.17 6.24
C ASP A 17 2.98 12.25 6.61
N ILE A 18 3.29 13.53 6.37
CA ILE A 18 2.36 14.65 6.63
C ILE A 18 1.10 14.54 5.77
N ILE A 19 1.24 14.16 4.49
CA ILE A 19 0.09 13.96 3.60
C ILE A 19 -0.76 12.79 4.08
N GLN A 20 -0.15 11.71 4.57
CA GLN A 20 -0.85 10.57 5.13
C GLN A 20 -1.63 10.95 6.40
N ASP A 21 -1.04 11.74 7.28
CA ASP A 21 -1.68 12.24 8.51
C ASP A 21 -2.85 13.20 8.19
N MET A 22 -2.71 14.06 7.19
CA MET A 22 -3.82 14.90 6.70
C MET A 22 -4.91 14.07 5.99
N GLY A 23 -4.52 13.01 5.29
CA GLY A 23 -5.42 12.09 4.59
C GLY A 23 -6.37 11.34 5.52
N ALA A 24 -6.00 11.13 6.79
CA ALA A 24 -6.90 10.59 7.82
C ALA A 24 -8.14 11.48 8.04
N SER A 25 -8.04 12.78 7.79
CA SER A 25 -9.17 13.72 7.84
C SER A 25 -9.94 13.82 6.52
N PHE A 26 -9.31 13.50 5.37
CA PHE A 26 -9.88 13.66 4.02
C PHE A 26 -9.60 12.47 3.10
N PRO A 27 -10.33 11.35 3.24
CA PRO A 27 -10.05 10.11 2.50
C PRO A 27 -10.19 10.25 0.99
N ARG A 28 -11.08 11.14 0.51
CA ARG A 28 -11.28 11.41 -0.91
C ARG A 28 -10.09 12.10 -1.57
N LEU A 29 -9.42 13.01 -0.85
CA LEU A 29 -8.27 13.73 -1.36
C LEU A 29 -7.07 12.77 -1.51
N LEU A 30 -6.84 11.93 -0.51
CA LEU A 30 -5.80 10.92 -0.53
C LEU A 30 -5.96 9.97 -1.72
N GLN A 31 -7.17 9.47 -1.97
CA GLN A 31 -7.45 8.60 -3.11
C GLN A 31 -7.16 9.29 -4.45
N ASN A 32 -7.49 10.57 -4.57
CA ASN A 32 -7.18 11.34 -5.77
C ASN A 32 -5.67 11.57 -5.95
N MET A 33 -4.94 11.85 -4.86
CA MET A 33 -3.48 11.99 -4.90
C MET A 33 -2.78 10.67 -5.28
N ILE A 34 -3.22 9.54 -4.73
CA ILE A 34 -2.70 8.22 -5.09
C ILE A 34 -2.91 7.93 -6.58
N ASN A 35 -4.08 8.30 -7.13
CA ASN A 35 -4.34 8.17 -8.55
C ASN A 35 -3.44 9.06 -9.42
N VAL A 36 -3.19 10.29 -8.99
CA VAL A 36 -2.26 11.18 -9.73
C VAL A 36 -0.82 10.65 -9.63
N PHE A 37 -0.39 10.18 -8.46
CA PHE A 37 0.94 9.61 -8.29
C PHE A 37 1.14 8.30 -9.03
N SER A 38 0.13 7.43 -9.12
CA SER A 38 0.25 6.19 -9.89
C SER A 38 0.47 6.46 -11.38
N VAL A 39 -0.19 7.48 -11.94
CA VAL A 39 0.06 7.94 -13.32
C VAL A 39 1.42 8.60 -13.44
N LEU A 40 1.79 9.50 -12.52
CA LEU A 40 3.08 10.19 -12.55
C LEU A 40 4.27 9.22 -12.49
N ILE A 41 4.19 8.20 -11.63
CA ILE A 41 5.21 7.16 -11.51
C ILE A 41 5.28 6.34 -12.80
N GLY A 42 4.14 6.03 -13.42
CA GLY A 42 4.10 5.36 -14.73
C GLY A 42 4.81 6.15 -15.83
N LEU A 43 4.54 7.46 -15.91
CA LEU A 43 5.18 8.34 -16.89
C LEU A 43 6.67 8.55 -16.60
N SER A 44 7.06 8.70 -15.33
CA SER A 44 8.47 8.79 -14.95
C SER A 44 9.22 7.51 -15.30
N TRP A 45 8.59 6.35 -15.15
CA TRP A 45 9.20 5.08 -15.51
C TRP A 45 9.44 4.98 -17.02
N GLU A 46 8.47 5.38 -17.84
CA GLU A 46 8.61 5.42 -19.30
C GLU A 46 9.77 6.32 -19.74
N MET A 47 9.84 7.55 -19.22
CA MET A 47 10.92 8.49 -19.57
C MET A 47 12.31 7.97 -19.16
N CYS A 48 12.45 7.45 -17.94
CA CYS A 48 13.73 6.93 -17.48
C CYS A 48 14.15 5.67 -18.25
N PHE A 49 13.21 4.76 -18.53
CA PHE A 49 13.51 3.52 -19.24
C PHE A 49 13.92 3.79 -20.68
N GLU A 50 13.18 4.64 -21.40
CA GLU A 50 13.50 5.01 -22.79
C GLU A 50 14.86 5.71 -22.87
N HIS A 51 15.13 6.69 -22.00
CA HIS A 51 16.38 7.43 -22.02
C HIS A 51 17.59 6.54 -21.75
N SER A 52 17.50 5.64 -20.76
CA SER A 52 18.55 4.66 -20.50
C SER A 52 18.75 3.66 -21.65
N LEU A 53 17.69 3.28 -22.36
CA LEU A 53 17.79 2.44 -23.55
C LEU A 53 18.45 3.16 -24.71
N GLU A 54 18.17 4.45 -24.88
CA GLU A 54 18.74 5.28 -25.93
C GLU A 54 20.26 5.40 -25.76
N GLU A 55 20.73 5.80 -24.58
CA GLU A 55 22.16 5.88 -24.24
C GLU A 55 22.88 4.53 -24.47
N LEU A 56 22.26 3.43 -24.03
CA LEU A 56 22.86 2.09 -24.15
C LEU A 56 22.87 1.57 -25.59
N SER A 57 21.90 2.00 -26.41
CA SER A 57 21.83 1.64 -27.82
C SER A 57 22.89 2.38 -28.65
N GLU A 58 23.22 3.63 -28.30
CA GLU A 58 24.26 4.42 -28.98
C GLU A 58 25.65 3.79 -28.82
N GLU A 59 25.89 3.06 -27.74
CA GLU A 59 27.16 2.38 -27.48
C GLU A 59 27.28 1.01 -28.20
N THR A 60 26.21 0.53 -28.85
CA THR A 60 26.19 -0.80 -29.48
C THR A 60 26.15 -0.77 -31.02
N VAL A 61 26.69 -1.82 -31.64
CA VAL A 61 26.80 -1.96 -33.12
C VAL A 61 25.43 -2.05 -33.81
N HIS A 62 24.41 -2.54 -33.08
CA HIS A 62 23.04 -2.71 -33.58
C HIS A 62 22.02 -2.12 -32.58
N PRO A 63 21.80 -0.80 -32.63
CA PRO A 63 20.99 -0.08 -31.62
C PRO A 63 19.55 -0.62 -31.53
N GLU A 64 18.89 -0.84 -32.67
CA GLU A 64 17.49 -1.29 -32.72
C GLU A 64 17.28 -2.69 -32.12
N ALA A 65 18.20 -3.61 -32.42
CA ALA A 65 18.13 -4.97 -31.87
C ALA A 65 18.36 -4.96 -30.35
N MET A 66 19.25 -4.10 -29.87
CA MET A 66 19.56 -4.01 -28.46
C MET A 66 18.41 -3.41 -27.64
N LYS A 67 17.75 -2.35 -28.16
CA LYS A 67 16.53 -1.79 -27.56
C LYS A 67 15.42 -2.83 -27.40
N LEU A 68 15.21 -3.66 -28.44
CA LEU A 68 14.23 -4.75 -28.39
C LEU A 68 14.58 -5.81 -27.34
N ILE A 69 15.84 -6.25 -27.29
CA ILE A 69 16.29 -7.25 -26.32
C ILE A 69 16.13 -6.74 -24.88
N PHE A 70 16.54 -5.50 -24.60
CA PHE A 70 16.39 -4.92 -23.26
C PHE A 70 14.93 -4.76 -22.85
N THR A 71 14.07 -4.30 -23.77
CA THR A 71 12.63 -4.19 -23.51
C THR A 71 12.02 -5.56 -23.20
N VAL A 72 12.35 -6.59 -24.00
CA VAL A 72 11.86 -7.96 -23.78
C VAL A 72 12.36 -8.51 -22.44
N CYS A 73 13.63 -8.31 -22.10
CA CYS A 73 14.20 -8.73 -20.82
C CYS A 73 13.52 -8.03 -19.64
N ALA A 74 13.29 -6.72 -19.72
CA ALA A 74 12.60 -5.95 -18.69
C ALA A 74 11.18 -6.49 -18.46
N VAL A 75 10.42 -6.71 -19.54
CA VAL A 75 9.06 -7.30 -19.47
C VAL A 75 9.12 -8.71 -18.89
N ALA A 76 10.07 -9.54 -19.31
CA ALA A 76 10.26 -10.90 -18.84
C ALA A 76 10.63 -11.00 -17.35
N ILE A 77 11.19 -9.95 -16.75
CA ILE A 77 11.50 -9.90 -15.31
C ILE A 77 10.35 -9.26 -14.53
N VAL A 78 9.84 -8.11 -14.99
CA VAL A 78 8.85 -7.31 -14.28
C VAL A 78 7.49 -8.02 -14.22
N LEU A 79 7.03 -8.62 -15.33
CA LEU A 79 5.72 -9.30 -15.36
C LEU A 79 5.63 -10.49 -14.38
N PRO A 80 6.57 -11.47 -14.36
CA PRO A 80 6.45 -12.57 -13.42
C PRO A 80 6.63 -12.13 -11.97
N ALA A 81 7.50 -11.14 -11.70
CA ALA A 81 7.64 -10.57 -10.37
C ALA A 81 6.33 -9.90 -9.90
N TRP A 82 5.72 -9.08 -10.76
CA TRP A 82 4.44 -8.42 -10.48
C TRP A 82 3.33 -9.45 -10.16
N ARG A 83 3.23 -10.51 -10.98
CA ARG A 83 2.25 -11.59 -10.78
C ARG A 83 2.49 -12.38 -9.49
N MET A 84 3.75 -12.61 -9.12
CA MET A 84 4.07 -13.41 -7.94
C MET A 84 3.83 -12.65 -6.64
N PHE A 85 4.21 -11.38 -6.59
CA PHE A 85 4.20 -10.60 -5.34
C PHE A 85 2.96 -9.72 -5.18
N ILE A 86 2.59 -8.97 -6.21
CA ILE A 86 1.53 -7.96 -6.09
C ILE A 86 0.16 -8.64 -6.15
N VAL A 87 -0.09 -9.46 -7.17
CA VAL A 87 -1.42 -10.09 -7.35
C VAL A 87 -1.79 -10.99 -6.16
N ARG A 88 -0.86 -11.83 -5.70
CA ARG A 88 -1.10 -12.69 -4.52
C ARG A 88 -1.40 -11.88 -3.27
N ARG A 89 -0.70 -10.76 -3.07
CA ARG A 89 -0.89 -9.91 -1.91
C ARG A 89 -2.22 -9.18 -1.96
N VAL A 90 -2.61 -8.65 -3.12
CA VAL A 90 -3.91 -7.99 -3.34
C VAL A 90 -5.05 -8.98 -3.09
N MET A 91 -5.01 -10.18 -3.67
CA MET A 91 -6.02 -11.21 -3.42
C MET A 91 -6.16 -11.58 -1.93
N HIS A 92 -5.04 -11.64 -1.20
CA HIS A 92 -5.06 -11.90 0.24
C HIS A 92 -5.63 -10.74 1.05
N LEU A 93 -5.32 -9.50 0.66
CA LEU A 93 -5.84 -8.29 1.28
C LEU A 93 -7.35 -8.14 1.04
N GLU A 94 -7.82 -8.37 -0.18
CA GLU A 94 -9.23 -8.33 -0.54
C GLU A 94 -10.03 -9.36 0.26
N ARG A 95 -9.53 -10.60 0.36
CA ARG A 95 -10.16 -11.64 1.20
C ARG A 95 -10.31 -11.18 2.65
N LYS A 96 -9.25 -10.63 3.25
CA LYS A 96 -9.28 -10.12 4.62
C LYS A 96 -10.24 -8.93 4.78
N HIS A 97 -10.32 -8.05 3.79
CA HIS A 97 -11.25 -6.93 3.81
C HIS A 97 -12.70 -7.43 3.73
N GLN A 98 -12.97 -8.41 2.87
CA GLN A 98 -14.29 -9.01 2.71
C GLN A 98 -14.76 -9.68 4.02
N GLU A 99 -13.92 -10.51 4.63
CA GLU A 99 -14.21 -11.17 5.92
C GLU A 99 -14.52 -10.16 7.03
N ARG A 100 -13.81 -9.03 7.08
CA ARG A 100 -14.06 -7.95 8.04
C ARG A 100 -15.37 -7.22 7.79
N GLN A 101 -15.74 -6.99 6.53
CA GLN A 101 -17.01 -6.34 6.20
C GLN A 101 -18.18 -7.26 6.52
N GLU A 102 -18.09 -8.54 6.15
CA GLU A 102 -19.11 -9.54 6.48
C GLU A 102 -19.31 -9.70 7.99
N ALA A 103 -18.22 -9.70 8.77
CA ALA A 103 -18.32 -9.73 10.23
C ALA A 103 -19.04 -8.50 10.81
N LYS A 104 -18.76 -7.30 10.28
CA LYS A 104 -19.45 -6.07 10.71
C LYS A 104 -20.95 -6.11 10.40
N VAL A 105 -21.33 -6.64 9.24
CA VAL A 105 -22.73 -6.80 8.84
C VAL A 105 -23.45 -7.82 9.73
N LYS A 106 -22.83 -8.96 10.03
CA LYS A 106 -23.42 -10.00 10.89
C LYS A 106 -23.59 -9.54 12.35
N ILE A 107 -22.63 -8.75 12.88
CA ILE A 107 -22.75 -8.14 14.20
C ILE A 107 -23.85 -7.08 14.22
N ALA A 108 -23.96 -6.26 13.18
CA ALA A 108 -25.03 -5.27 13.07
C ALA A 108 -26.43 -5.93 12.98
N ASN A 109 -26.53 -7.12 12.42
CA ASN A 109 -27.76 -7.91 12.35
C ASN A 109 -28.07 -8.72 13.63
N GLY A 110 -27.18 -8.75 14.64
CA GLY A 110 -27.46 -9.34 15.95
C GLY A 110 -27.42 -10.87 16.04
N GLU A 111 -26.66 -11.56 15.19
CA GLU A 111 -26.52 -13.02 15.20
C GLU A 111 -25.60 -13.54 16.34
N ASP A 112 -26.03 -14.62 17.00
CA ASP A 112 -25.64 -15.19 18.31
C ASP A 112 -24.17 -15.67 18.53
N PRO A 113 -23.73 -15.86 19.81
CA PRO A 113 -22.33 -15.99 20.25
C PRO A 113 -21.57 -17.25 19.82
N ALA A 114 -22.23 -18.21 19.17
CA ALA A 114 -21.60 -19.43 18.65
C ALA A 114 -20.64 -19.13 17.48
N TYR A 115 -20.92 -18.08 16.69
CA TYR A 115 -20.07 -17.68 15.55
C TYR A 115 -18.76 -17.01 16.01
N THR A 116 -18.78 -16.34 17.17
CA THR A 116 -17.62 -15.72 17.83
C THR A 116 -16.61 -16.75 18.34
N ALA A 117 -17.08 -17.94 18.70
CA ALA A 117 -16.23 -19.04 19.15
C ALA A 117 -15.39 -19.65 18.01
N LEU A 118 -15.92 -19.66 16.78
CA LEU A 118 -15.23 -20.16 15.59
C LEU A 118 -14.10 -19.21 15.12
N LEU A 119 -14.25 -17.89 15.31
CA LEU A 119 -13.20 -16.90 15.00
C LEU A 119 -11.97 -17.03 15.90
N LYS A 120 -12.12 -17.56 17.11
CA LYS A 120 -11.00 -17.81 18.05
C LYS A 120 -10.01 -18.87 17.55
N GLN A 121 -10.39 -19.62 16.52
CA GLN A 121 -9.62 -20.72 15.95
C GLN A 121 -8.81 -20.30 14.70
N SER A 122 -9.00 -19.08 14.19
CA SER A 122 -8.21 -18.54 13.06
C SER A 122 -6.95 -17.81 13.58
N PRO A 123 -5.77 -17.97 12.93
CA PRO A 123 -4.52 -17.36 13.39
C PRO A 123 -4.65 -15.84 13.56
N SER A 124 -4.30 -15.37 14.76
CA SER A 124 -4.48 -14.01 15.26
C SER A 124 -3.99 -12.89 14.32
N PRO A 125 -4.66 -11.72 14.31
CA PRO A 125 -4.13 -10.53 13.65
C PRO A 125 -2.75 -10.16 14.22
N PRO A 126 -1.83 -9.60 13.40
CA PRO A 126 -0.52 -9.15 13.87
C PRO A 126 -0.65 -8.17 15.06
N PRO A 127 0.27 -8.21 16.04
CA PRO A 127 0.17 -7.48 17.30
C PRO A 127 -0.08 -5.96 17.18
N GLU A 128 0.31 -5.38 16.05
CA GLU A 128 0.23 -3.96 15.75
C GLU A 128 -1.22 -3.43 15.71
N GLU A 129 -2.18 -4.23 15.23
CA GLU A 129 -3.58 -3.80 15.14
C GLU A 129 -4.31 -3.80 16.50
N LEU A 130 -3.76 -4.55 17.47
CA LEU A 130 -4.30 -4.62 18.83
C LEU A 130 -3.76 -3.48 19.71
N ALA A 131 -2.51 -3.07 19.50
CA ALA A 131 -1.92 -1.93 20.21
C ALA A 131 -2.66 -0.62 19.87
N MET A 132 -2.96 -0.37 18.59
CA MET A 132 -3.63 0.86 18.15
C MET A 132 -5.08 1.00 18.68
N LYS A 133 -5.78 -0.13 18.91
CA LYS A 133 -7.18 -0.09 19.40
C LYS A 133 -7.30 0.14 20.90
N GLN A 134 -6.24 -0.12 21.69
CA GLN A 134 -6.24 0.14 23.13
C GLN A 134 -6.09 1.64 23.43
N ASP A 135 -5.39 2.39 22.57
CA ASP A 135 -5.19 3.84 22.75
C ASP A 135 -6.41 4.68 22.33
N LEU A 136 -7.30 4.13 21.49
CA LEU A 136 -8.49 4.83 20.95
C LEU A 136 -9.78 4.63 21.76
N ALA A 137 -9.77 3.84 22.84
CA ALA A 137 -10.94 3.71 23.70
C ALA A 137 -11.10 4.98 24.56
N PRO A 138 -12.20 5.75 24.43
CA PRO A 138 -12.41 6.92 25.28
C PRO A 138 -12.54 6.46 26.74
N LYS A 139 -11.69 6.99 27.63
CA LYS A 139 -11.82 6.82 29.08
C LYS A 139 -13.15 7.45 29.51
N SER A 140 -14.20 6.63 29.61
CA SER A 140 -15.45 7.04 30.23
C SER A 140 -15.19 7.27 31.72
N HIS A 141 -14.93 8.51 32.11
CA HIS A 141 -15.06 8.96 33.49
C HIS A 141 -16.53 8.81 33.87
N ARG A 142 -16.87 7.66 34.49
CA ARG A 142 -18.16 7.44 35.11
C ARG A 142 -18.24 8.36 36.33
N SER A 143 -18.91 9.49 36.17
CA SER A 143 -19.38 10.33 37.27
C SER A 143 -20.31 9.50 38.16
N SER A 144 -19.85 9.15 39.35
CA SER A 144 -20.69 8.61 40.42
C SER A 144 -21.31 9.80 41.16
N GLY A 145 -22.50 10.20 40.72
CA GLY A 145 -23.47 10.84 41.58
C GLY A 145 -24.13 9.77 42.46
N CYS A 146 -23.99 9.91 43.77
CA CYS A 146 -24.85 9.27 44.75
C CYS A 146 -25.20 10.33 45.80
N TRP A 147 -26.46 10.28 46.21
CA TRP A 147 -27.18 11.17 47.13
C TRP A 147 -26.46 11.38 48.46
#